data_AF-A0A0C6FQM4-F1
#
_entry.id   AF-A0A0C6FQM4-F1
#
_cell.length_a   1.000
_cell.length_b   1.000
_cell.length_c   1.000
_cell.angle_alpha   90.00
_cell.angle_beta   90.00
_cell.angle_gamma   90.00
#
_symmetry.space_group_name_H-M   'P 1'
#
loop_
_entity.id
_entity.type
_entity.pdbx_description
1 polymer ?
#
loop_
_entity_poly.entity_id
_entity_poly.type
_entity_poly.pdbx_seq_one_letter_code
_entity_poly.pdbx_strand_id
1 'polypeptide(L)'
;MAQTVCVVPSAADLARLSAIVADRARSLKHIQRARIVLLSAERLSVLDVAHRAGVSRPAVWRWQQRYAEEGVEGLLRDKTRPPGKPPHSTDTVAEVLTLTCSEPPGEVTHWTGRALAQAVGISLRSVQRIWDAHRLQPHRVRSFKRSNDPAFAEKVEDIVGLYMDPPRHAVVLSLDDKSQIQALKRTRPSRPVTPGRPETQTHDYVRHGTTTLFAALDVLEGTVIGRCMQRHRHGEFLRFLNTIEAAVPAGKLIHVILDNYATHTVMVGGSSEAGLRRPRSQAGL
;
A
#
# COMPACT_ATOMS: atom_id res chain seq x y z
N MET A 1 45.43 19.68 30.33
CA MET A 1 45.84 20.85 29.54
C MET A 1 44.59 21.66 29.22
N ALA A 2 44.47 22.87 29.78
CA ALA A 2 43.32 23.75 29.56
C ALA A 2 43.56 24.57 28.30
N GLN A 3 43.08 24.10 27.15
CA GLN A 3 42.99 24.94 25.95
C GLN A 3 41.76 25.83 26.09
N THR A 4 41.99 27.12 26.29
CA THR A 4 40.94 28.14 26.27
C THR A 4 40.55 28.36 24.81
N VAL A 5 39.56 27.62 24.33
CA VAL A 5 38.91 27.93 23.04
C VAL A 5 38.06 29.19 23.26
N CYS A 6 38.66 30.37 23.09
CA CYS A 6 37.91 31.62 23.05
C CYS A 6 37.24 31.71 21.68
N VAL A 7 35.98 31.33 21.62
CA VAL A 7 35.17 31.44 20.41
C VAL A 7 34.80 32.90 20.22
N VAL A 8 35.15 33.48 19.06
CA VAL A 8 34.74 34.84 18.66
C VAL A 8 33.77 34.72 17.49
N PRO A 9 32.44 34.77 17.76
CA PRO A 9 31.45 34.68 16.69
C PRO A 9 31.48 35.91 15.78
N SER A 10 31.20 35.72 14.50
CA SER A 10 30.99 36.84 13.56
C SER A 10 29.71 37.61 13.91
N ALA A 11 29.59 38.86 13.47
CA ALA A 11 28.36 39.65 13.67
C ALA A 11 27.11 38.97 13.07
N ALA A 12 27.28 38.29 11.93
CA ALA A 12 26.23 37.49 11.32
C ALA A 12 25.82 36.29 12.20
N ASP A 13 26.79 35.58 12.78
CA ASP A 13 26.50 34.46 13.67
C ASP A 13 25.88 34.91 15.00
N LEU A 14 26.29 36.06 15.56
CA LEU A 14 25.65 36.64 16.74
C LEU A 14 24.16 36.90 16.48
N ALA A 15 23.81 37.51 15.34
CA ALA A 15 22.42 37.74 14.97
C ALA A 15 21.63 36.42 14.85
N ARG A 16 22.23 35.40 14.22
CA ARG A 16 21.61 34.06 14.07
C ARG A 16 21.42 33.35 15.41
N LEU A 17 22.43 33.38 16.28
CA LEU A 17 22.39 32.76 17.60
C LEU A 17 21.36 33.46 18.51
N SER A 18 21.28 34.79 18.47
CA SER A 18 20.26 35.55 19.20
C SER A 18 18.86 35.24 18.70
N ALA A 19 18.65 35.10 17.38
CA ALA A 19 17.38 34.67 16.82
C ALA A 19 16.99 33.26 17.30
N ILE A 20 17.93 32.31 17.36
CA ILE A 20 17.69 30.96 17.88
C ILE A 20 17.26 31.00 19.35
N VAL A 21 17.87 31.86 20.18
CA VAL A 21 17.53 31.98 21.60
C VAL A 21 16.17 32.66 21.81
N ALA A 22 15.81 33.62 20.95
CA ALA A 22 14.53 34.33 21.03
C ALA A 22 13.32 33.50 20.54
N ASP A 23 13.56 32.50 19.69
CA ASP A 23 12.52 31.66 19.12
C ASP A 23 11.96 30.66 20.14
N ARG A 24 10.78 30.97 20.67
CA ARG A 24 10.07 30.15 21.68
C ARG A 24 9.60 28.79 21.16
N ALA A 25 9.56 28.58 19.85
CA ALA A 25 9.16 27.31 19.26
C ALA A 25 10.36 26.34 19.08
N ARG A 26 11.60 26.77 19.35
CA ARG A 26 12.78 25.92 19.20
C ARG A 26 12.93 24.93 20.34
N SER A 27 13.53 23.78 20.00
CA SER A 27 13.93 22.80 20.99
C SER A 27 14.92 23.42 21.98
N LEU A 28 14.66 23.22 23.29
CA LEU A 28 15.49 23.72 24.38
C LEU A 28 16.98 23.38 24.20
N LYS A 29 17.29 22.22 23.61
CA LYS A 29 18.68 21.80 23.35
C LYS A 29 19.41 22.76 22.40
N HIS A 30 18.73 23.32 21.39
CA HIS A 30 19.33 24.26 20.44
C HIS A 30 19.51 25.63 21.08
N ILE A 31 18.51 26.09 21.85
CA ILE A 31 18.57 27.34 22.62
C ILE A 31 19.75 27.29 23.59
N GLN A 32 19.90 26.18 24.34
CA GLN A 32 20.99 26.01 25.30
C GLN A 32 22.38 26.03 24.64
N ARG A 33 22.53 25.37 23.48
CA ARG A 33 23.78 25.38 22.71
C ARG A 33 24.12 26.78 22.18
N ALA A 34 23.13 27.49 21.63
CA ALA A 34 23.32 28.86 21.15
C ALA A 34 23.67 29.82 22.30
N ARG A 35 23.02 29.67 23.45
CA ARG A 35 23.29 30.46 24.67
C ARG A 35 24.72 30.26 25.18
N ILE A 36 25.26 29.04 25.10
CA ILE A 36 26.66 28.77 25.45
C ILE A 36 27.61 29.61 24.59
N VAL A 37 27.38 29.67 23.27
CA VAL A 37 28.24 30.43 22.34
C VAL A 37 28.08 31.94 22.54
N LEU A 38 26.86 32.44 22.75
CA LEU A 38 26.62 33.86 23.06
C LEU A 38 27.31 34.30 24.36
N LEU A 39 27.18 33.53 25.44
CA LEU A 39 27.87 33.81 26.70
C LEU A 39 29.40 33.71 26.58
N SER A 40 29.88 32.87 25.66
CA SER A 40 31.32 32.76 25.37
C SER A 40 31.86 34.00 24.65
N ALA A 41 31.04 34.69 23.85
CA ALA A 41 31.40 35.92 23.16
C ALA A 41 31.64 37.10 24.12
N GLU A 42 31.04 37.07 25.32
CA GLU A 42 31.26 38.03 26.42
C GLU A 42 32.65 37.90 27.07
N ARG A 43 33.52 36.99 26.59
CA ARG A 43 34.87 36.71 27.13
C ARG A 43 34.88 36.26 28.60
N LEU A 44 33.79 35.64 29.05
CA LEU A 44 33.67 35.06 30.38
C LEU A 44 34.52 33.78 30.52
N SER A 45 34.84 33.41 31.75
CA SER A 45 35.49 32.13 32.01
C SER A 45 34.54 30.96 31.69
N VAL A 46 35.09 29.80 31.34
CA VAL A 46 34.28 28.58 31.07
C VAL A 46 33.42 28.19 32.29
N LEU A 47 33.89 28.48 33.51
CA LEU A 47 33.15 28.25 34.75
C LEU A 47 31.90 29.14 34.81
N ASP A 48 32.05 30.42 34.48
CA ASP A 48 30.95 31.40 34.50
C ASP A 48 29.93 31.10 33.40
N VAL A 49 30.40 30.74 32.19
CA VAL A 49 29.53 30.29 31.10
C VAL A 49 28.74 29.06 31.52
N ALA A 50 29.39 28.07 32.15
CA ALA A 50 28.73 26.86 32.64
C ALA A 50 27.65 27.17 33.68
N HIS A 51 27.95 28.04 34.65
CA HIS A 51 27.00 28.47 35.67
C HIS A 51 25.81 29.24 35.07
N ARG A 52 26.06 30.23 34.21
CA ARG A 52 25.01 31.05 33.57
C ARG A 52 24.16 30.27 32.57
N ALA A 53 24.73 29.28 31.89
CA ALA A 53 24.00 28.42 30.95
C ALA A 53 23.35 27.19 31.61
N GLY A 54 23.62 26.93 32.90
CA GLY A 54 23.09 25.78 33.64
C GLY A 54 23.60 24.44 33.11
N VAL A 55 24.86 24.36 32.68
CA VAL A 55 25.47 23.14 32.12
C VAL A 55 26.80 22.83 32.78
N SER A 56 27.34 21.62 32.54
CA SER A 56 28.66 21.25 33.01
C SER A 56 29.78 21.86 32.15
N ARG A 57 30.96 22.11 32.73
CA ARG A 57 32.16 22.60 32.00
C ARG A 57 32.48 21.76 30.75
N PRO A 58 32.44 20.41 30.77
CA PRO A 58 32.65 19.60 29.57
C PRO A 58 31.61 19.84 28.47
N ALA A 59 30.37 20.19 28.82
CA ALA A 59 29.36 20.53 27.83
C ALA A 59 29.66 21.86 27.15
N VAL A 60 30.13 22.87 27.90
CA VAL A 60 30.59 24.16 27.34
C VAL A 60 31.70 23.93 26.32
N TRP A 61 32.75 23.19 26.69
CA TRP A 61 33.85 22.87 25.79
C TRP A 61 33.40 22.16 24.52
N ARG A 62 32.55 21.14 24.65
CA ARG A 62 32.04 20.38 23.50
C ARG A 62 31.33 21.28 22.48
N TRP A 63 30.53 22.24 22.95
CA TRP A 63 29.75 23.11 22.07
C TRP A 63 30.55 24.30 21.54
N GLN A 64 31.50 24.83 22.32
CA GLN A 64 32.49 25.81 21.83
C GLN A 64 33.33 25.22 20.70
N GLN A 65 33.88 24.02 20.91
CA GLN A 65 34.66 23.32 19.90
C GLN A 65 33.81 23.02 18.65
N ARG A 66 32.59 22.49 18.82
CA ARG A 66 31.73 22.20 17.67
C ARG A 66 31.35 23.46 16.88
N TYR A 67 31.08 24.58 17.56
CA TYR A 67 30.84 25.83 16.86
C TYR A 67 32.08 26.30 16.10
N ALA A 68 33.28 26.17 16.69
CA ALA A 68 34.52 26.54 16.01
C ALA A 68 34.79 25.68 14.76
N GLU A 69 34.40 24.40 14.77
CA GLU A 69 34.59 23.46 13.67
C GLU A 69 33.47 23.53 12.59
N GLU A 70 32.21 23.67 13.01
CA GLU A 70 31.02 23.44 12.17
C GLU A 70 30.06 24.66 12.13
N GLY A 71 30.40 25.75 12.82
CA GLY A 71 29.59 26.97 12.89
C GLY A 71 28.23 26.80 13.59
N VAL A 72 27.29 27.71 13.31
CA VAL A 72 25.93 27.68 13.88
C VAL A 72 25.18 26.39 13.49
N GLU A 73 25.39 25.88 12.27
CA GLU A 73 24.72 24.65 11.80
C GLU A 73 25.12 23.42 12.62
N GLY A 74 26.39 23.32 13.04
CA GLY A 74 26.87 22.25 13.92
C GLY A 74 26.18 22.21 15.28
N LEU A 75 25.64 23.33 15.76
CA LEU A 75 24.87 23.38 17.01
C LEU A 75 23.46 22.81 16.85
N LEU A 76 22.88 22.94 15.66
CA LEU A 76 21.52 22.49 15.33
C LEU A 76 21.47 21.03 14.91
N ARG A 77 22.62 20.44 14.54
CA ARG A 77 22.73 19.04 14.12
C ARG A 77 23.27 18.15 15.24
N ASP A 78 22.52 17.10 15.55
CA ASP A 78 23.06 15.99 16.36
C ASP A 78 23.93 15.08 15.47
N LYS A 79 25.09 14.66 15.98
CA LYS A 79 25.93 13.70 15.25
C LYS A 79 25.19 12.38 15.16
N THR A 80 25.17 11.79 13.97
CA THR A 80 24.63 10.43 13.77
C THR A 80 25.39 9.49 14.69
N ARG A 81 24.72 8.94 15.69
CA ARG A 81 25.32 7.91 16.53
C ARG A 81 25.32 6.61 15.73
N PRO A 82 26.46 5.88 15.66
CA PRO A 82 26.44 4.54 15.09
C PRO A 82 25.42 3.69 15.86
N PRO A 83 24.67 2.81 15.18
CA PRO A 83 23.69 1.97 15.85
C PRO A 83 24.38 1.15 16.95
N GLY A 84 23.71 1.01 18.11
CA GLY A 84 24.28 0.30 19.26
C GLY A 84 24.56 -1.19 19.01
N LYS A 85 24.01 -1.75 17.93
CA LYS A 85 24.38 -3.05 17.36
C LYS A 85 24.61 -2.90 15.86
N PRO A 86 25.70 -3.46 15.31
CA PRO A 86 25.90 -3.45 13.86
C PRO A 86 24.75 -4.17 13.15
N PRO A 87 24.39 -3.76 11.92
CA PRO A 87 23.46 -4.51 11.09
C PRO A 87 24.02 -5.90 10.77
N HIS A 88 23.14 -6.80 10.32
CA HIS A 88 23.56 -8.11 9.82
C HIS A 88 24.45 -7.95 8.59
N SER A 89 25.35 -8.92 8.37
CA SER A 89 26.20 -8.93 7.18
C SER A 89 25.36 -9.03 5.91
N THR A 90 25.94 -8.61 4.79
CA THR A 90 25.33 -8.75 3.47
C THR A 90 25.01 -10.21 3.15
N ASP A 91 25.86 -11.14 3.57
CA ASP A 91 25.72 -12.56 3.30
C ASP A 91 24.50 -13.15 4.03
N THR A 92 24.31 -12.80 5.32
CA THR A 92 23.13 -13.20 6.08
C THR A 92 21.85 -12.61 5.49
N VAL A 93 21.90 -11.36 5.01
CA VAL A 93 20.74 -10.77 4.32
C VAL A 93 20.44 -11.52 3.03
N ALA A 94 21.45 -11.80 2.20
CA ALA A 94 21.30 -12.54 0.94
C ALA A 94 20.75 -13.96 1.15
N GLU A 95 21.20 -14.65 2.19
CA GLU A 95 20.68 -15.97 2.57
C GLU A 95 19.19 -15.91 2.93
N VAL A 96 18.77 -14.94 3.75
CA VAL A 96 17.36 -14.73 4.10
C VAL A 96 16.52 -14.48 2.85
N LEU A 97 16.99 -13.64 1.93
CA LEU A 97 16.27 -13.34 0.68
C LEU A 97 16.15 -14.59 -0.21
N THR A 98 17.25 -15.34 -0.36
CA THR A 98 17.31 -16.53 -1.21
C THR A 98 16.36 -17.61 -0.72
N LEU A 99 16.41 -17.94 0.58
CA LEU A 99 15.51 -18.91 1.18
C LEU A 99 14.06 -18.44 1.10
N THR A 100 13.78 -17.16 1.37
CA THR A 100 12.40 -16.65 1.28
C THR A 100 11.78 -16.84 -0.11
N CYS A 101 12.60 -16.75 -1.16
CA CYS A 101 12.18 -16.94 -2.56
C CYS A 101 12.22 -18.40 -3.02
N SER A 102 12.64 -19.34 -2.17
CA SER A 102 12.64 -20.77 -2.46
C SER A 102 11.46 -21.48 -1.79
N GLU A 103 11.22 -22.71 -2.19
CA GLU A 103 10.24 -23.57 -1.52
C GLU A 103 10.74 -23.91 -0.10
N PRO A 104 9.91 -23.74 0.93
CA PRO A 104 10.25 -24.18 2.29
C PRO A 104 10.26 -25.72 2.38
N PRO A 105 11.07 -26.31 3.29
CA PRO A 105 11.03 -27.75 3.51
C PRO A 105 9.73 -28.18 4.21
N GLY A 106 9.22 -29.36 3.83
CA GLY A 106 8.04 -29.99 4.44
C GLY A 106 6.70 -29.59 3.80
N GLU A 107 5.58 -29.92 4.45
CA GLU A 107 4.23 -29.66 3.95
C GLU A 107 3.75 -28.23 4.29
N VAL A 108 4.55 -27.22 3.96
CA VAL A 108 4.23 -25.81 4.19
C VAL A 108 4.23 -25.04 2.88
N THR A 109 3.25 -24.15 2.70
CA THR A 109 3.09 -23.40 1.45
C THR A 109 4.07 -22.22 1.32
N HIS A 110 4.64 -21.75 2.42
CA HIS A 110 5.56 -20.60 2.45
C HIS A 110 6.48 -20.61 3.68
N TRP A 111 7.60 -19.90 3.62
CA TRP A 111 8.45 -19.67 4.79
C TRP A 111 7.74 -18.84 5.86
N THR A 112 7.63 -19.40 7.07
CA THR A 112 7.26 -18.59 8.24
C THR A 112 8.49 -17.86 8.76
N GLY A 113 8.30 -16.67 9.34
CA GLY A 113 9.42 -15.90 9.87
C GLY A 113 10.19 -16.64 10.97
N ARG A 114 9.53 -17.53 11.72
CA ARG A 114 10.18 -18.35 12.77
C ARG A 114 11.00 -19.49 12.16
N ALA A 115 10.46 -20.19 11.16
CA ALA A 115 11.20 -21.24 10.46
C ALA A 115 12.45 -20.67 9.79
N LEU A 116 12.32 -19.51 9.14
CA LEU A 116 13.45 -18.86 8.49
C LEU A 116 14.48 -18.34 9.50
N ALA A 117 14.02 -17.78 10.62
CA ALA A 117 14.89 -17.37 11.73
C ALA A 117 15.71 -18.54 12.29
N GLN A 118 15.07 -19.71 12.45
CA GLN A 118 15.73 -20.92 12.92
C GLN A 118 16.73 -21.46 11.88
N ALA A 119 16.37 -21.45 10.60
CA ALA A 119 17.25 -21.93 9.51
C ALA A 119 18.53 -21.09 9.38
N VAL A 120 18.41 -19.76 9.45
CA VAL A 120 19.53 -18.82 9.29
C VAL A 120 20.27 -18.54 10.61
N GLY A 121 19.66 -18.87 11.77
CA GLY A 121 20.25 -18.61 13.08
C GLY A 121 20.17 -17.16 13.54
N ILE A 122 19.14 -16.41 13.13
CA ILE A 122 18.91 -15.02 13.54
C ILE A 122 17.57 -14.85 14.26
N SER A 123 17.35 -13.69 14.89
CA SER A 123 16.06 -13.44 15.56
C SER A 123 14.92 -13.21 14.56
N LEU A 124 13.69 -13.60 14.93
CA LEU A 124 12.48 -13.32 14.14
C LEU A 124 12.37 -11.84 13.74
N ARG A 125 12.68 -10.93 14.67
CA ARG A 125 12.62 -9.48 14.39
C ARG A 125 13.65 -9.06 13.33
N SER A 126 14.77 -9.76 13.22
CA SER A 126 15.76 -9.52 12.18
C SER A 126 15.24 -9.94 10.81
N VAL A 127 14.65 -11.13 10.72
CA VAL A 127 13.97 -11.62 9.50
C VAL A 127 12.89 -10.63 9.06
N GLN A 128 12.00 -10.24 9.98
CA GLN A 128 10.93 -9.28 9.69
C GLN A 128 11.47 -7.94 9.18
N ARG A 129 12.53 -7.40 9.81
CA ARG A 129 13.16 -6.16 9.35
C ARG A 129 13.77 -6.30 7.95
N ILE A 130 14.37 -7.45 7.62
CA ILE A 130 14.88 -7.74 6.28
C ILE A 130 13.70 -7.80 5.30
N TRP A 131 12.63 -8.53 5.62
CA TRP A 131 11.44 -8.58 4.78
C TRP A 131 10.81 -7.21 4.54
N ASP A 132 10.68 -6.37 5.58
CA ASP A 132 10.14 -5.02 5.45
C ASP A 132 11.03 -4.14 4.55
N ALA A 133 12.35 -4.19 4.74
CA ALA A 133 13.31 -3.42 3.94
C ALA A 133 13.29 -3.83 2.46
N HIS A 134 13.07 -5.11 2.17
CA HIS A 134 13.03 -5.66 0.80
C HIS A 134 11.62 -5.89 0.27
N ARG A 135 10.58 -5.46 1.00
CA ARG A 135 9.16 -5.60 0.66
C ARG A 135 8.72 -7.05 0.36
N LEU A 136 9.34 -8.03 1.03
CA LEU A 136 8.97 -9.43 0.89
C LEU A 136 7.75 -9.76 1.75
N GLN A 137 6.77 -10.46 1.17
CA GLN A 137 5.52 -10.84 1.83
C GLN A 137 5.17 -12.30 1.51
N PRO A 138 5.88 -13.29 2.10
CA PRO A 138 5.75 -14.70 1.72
C PRO A 138 4.35 -15.28 1.92
N HIS A 139 3.59 -14.69 2.85
CA HIS A 139 2.19 -15.04 3.13
C HIS A 139 1.20 -14.50 2.10
N ARG A 140 1.64 -13.69 1.13
CA ARG A 140 0.76 -13.11 0.11
C ARG A 140 0.99 -13.80 -1.21
N VAL A 141 -0.07 -14.43 -1.71
CA VAL A 141 -0.15 -14.91 -3.08
C VAL A 141 -0.97 -13.90 -3.88
N ARG A 142 -0.45 -13.50 -5.04
CA ARG A 142 -1.21 -12.76 -6.04
C ARG A 142 -1.32 -13.63 -7.27
N SER A 143 -2.54 -13.80 -7.76
CA SER A 143 -2.75 -14.36 -9.08
C SER A 143 -2.41 -13.30 -10.13
N PHE A 144 -1.86 -13.75 -11.25
CA PHE A 144 -1.78 -12.96 -12.47
C PHE A 144 -2.37 -13.80 -13.60
N LYS A 145 -3.07 -13.15 -14.52
CA LYS A 145 -3.55 -13.79 -15.74
C LYS A 145 -2.61 -13.37 -16.87
N ARG A 146 -2.14 -14.33 -17.66
CA ARG A 146 -1.40 -14.07 -18.89
C ARG A 146 -2.29 -14.49 -20.05
N SER A 147 -2.55 -13.57 -20.98
CA SER A 147 -3.25 -13.91 -22.22
C SER A 147 -2.26 -14.47 -23.24
N ASN A 148 -2.70 -15.46 -24.01
CA ASN A 148 -1.97 -16.02 -25.15
C ASN A 148 -2.46 -15.43 -26.48
N ASP A 149 -3.37 -14.46 -26.45
CA ASP A 149 -3.93 -13.82 -27.64
C ASP A 149 -2.89 -12.90 -28.30
N PRO A 150 -2.52 -13.13 -29.58
CA PRO A 150 -1.59 -12.25 -30.29
C PRO A 150 -2.07 -10.79 -30.38
N ALA A 151 -3.39 -10.57 -30.39
CA ALA A 151 -4.01 -9.24 -30.45
C ALA A 151 -4.36 -8.68 -29.06
N PHE A 152 -3.82 -9.24 -27.98
CA PHE A 152 -4.17 -8.85 -26.61
C PHE A 152 -4.02 -7.35 -26.33
N ALA A 153 -2.92 -6.74 -26.78
CA ALA A 153 -2.65 -5.32 -26.53
C ALA A 153 -3.72 -4.43 -27.17
N GLU A 154 -4.03 -4.65 -28.45
CA GLU A 154 -5.07 -3.91 -29.19
C GLU A 154 -6.44 -4.09 -28.52
N LYS A 155 -6.79 -5.32 -28.13
CA LYS A 155 -8.05 -5.62 -27.44
C LYS A 155 -8.16 -4.93 -26.08
N VAL A 156 -7.06 -4.88 -25.33
CA VAL A 156 -7.02 -4.16 -24.04
C VAL A 156 -7.20 -2.67 -24.27
N GLU A 157 -6.54 -2.09 -25.26
CA GLU A 157 -6.71 -0.68 -25.61
C GLU A 157 -8.15 -0.34 -26.00
N ASP A 158 -8.79 -1.18 -26.82
CA ASP A 158 -10.21 -1.03 -27.20
C ASP A 158 -11.13 -1.07 -25.97
N ILE A 159 -10.96 -2.07 -25.10
CA ILE A 159 -11.78 -2.22 -23.88
C ILE A 159 -11.55 -1.05 -22.92
N VAL A 160 -10.29 -0.70 -22.65
CA VAL A 160 -9.94 0.43 -21.77
C VAL A 160 -10.47 1.74 -22.35
N GLY A 161 -10.43 1.90 -23.67
CA GLY A 161 -11.04 3.03 -24.37
C GLY A 161 -12.53 3.18 -24.05
N LEU A 162 -13.29 2.07 -24.05
CA LEU A 162 -14.71 2.09 -23.67
C LEU A 162 -14.94 2.53 -22.22
N TYR A 163 -14.01 2.26 -21.30
CA TYR A 163 -14.10 2.74 -19.92
C TYR A 163 -13.70 4.20 -19.73
N MET A 164 -12.68 4.66 -20.46
CA MET A 164 -12.08 5.98 -20.27
C MET A 164 -12.80 7.07 -21.06
N ASP A 165 -13.26 6.76 -22.28
CA ASP A 165 -13.98 7.69 -23.18
C ASP A 165 -15.12 6.94 -23.89
N PRO A 166 -16.25 6.70 -23.19
CA PRO A 166 -17.36 5.94 -23.76
C PRO A 166 -17.96 6.66 -24.99
N PRO A 167 -18.33 5.92 -26.06
CA PRO A 167 -18.87 6.52 -27.27
C PRO A 167 -20.12 7.36 -27.03
N ARG A 168 -20.20 8.52 -27.71
CA ARG A 168 -21.38 9.39 -27.64
C ARG A 168 -22.63 8.69 -28.17
N HIS A 169 -23.77 8.98 -27.55
CA HIS A 169 -25.08 8.41 -27.88
C HIS A 169 -25.17 6.87 -27.75
N ALA A 170 -24.23 6.26 -27.03
CA ALA A 170 -24.25 4.85 -26.70
C ALA A 170 -24.29 4.64 -25.19
N VAL A 171 -24.65 3.43 -24.77
CA VAL A 171 -24.55 2.95 -23.40
C VAL A 171 -23.48 1.87 -23.36
N VAL A 172 -22.52 2.00 -22.45
CA VAL A 172 -21.45 1.01 -22.25
C VAL A 172 -21.75 0.26 -20.96
N LEU A 173 -21.97 -1.05 -21.08
CA LEU A 173 -22.30 -1.92 -19.97
C LEU A 173 -21.19 -2.95 -19.75
N SER A 174 -20.67 -2.98 -18.53
CA SER A 174 -19.77 -4.02 -18.05
C SER A 174 -20.58 -5.11 -17.39
N LEU A 175 -20.67 -6.27 -18.04
CA LEU A 175 -21.43 -7.41 -17.53
C LEU A 175 -20.51 -8.37 -16.79
N ASP A 176 -20.98 -8.81 -15.63
CA ASP A 176 -20.33 -9.86 -14.85
C ASP A 176 -21.41 -10.77 -14.27
N ASP A 177 -21.03 -12.02 -14.03
CA ASP A 177 -21.88 -12.96 -13.33
C ASP A 177 -21.16 -13.57 -12.12
N LYS A 178 -21.89 -13.60 -11.02
CA LYS A 178 -21.48 -14.30 -9.83
C LYS A 178 -22.36 -15.51 -9.66
N SER A 179 -21.90 -16.62 -10.24
CA SER A 179 -22.55 -17.92 -10.09
C SER A 179 -22.36 -18.53 -8.69
N GLN A 180 -23.21 -19.50 -8.37
CA GLN A 180 -23.13 -20.33 -7.16
C GLN A 180 -23.06 -19.57 -5.83
N ILE A 181 -23.68 -18.39 -5.74
CA ILE A 181 -23.83 -17.65 -4.49
C ILE A 181 -24.66 -18.51 -3.53
N GLN A 182 -24.05 -18.94 -2.43
CA GLN A 182 -24.76 -19.68 -1.39
C GLN A 182 -25.63 -18.73 -0.57
N ALA A 183 -26.94 -18.94 -0.59
CA ALA A 183 -27.88 -18.18 0.23
C ALA A 183 -27.86 -18.74 1.66
N LEU A 184 -26.93 -18.24 2.48
CA LEU A 184 -26.71 -18.69 3.85
C LEU A 184 -27.30 -17.69 4.85
N LYS A 185 -27.97 -18.22 5.88
CA LYS A 185 -28.40 -17.45 7.05
C LYS A 185 -27.83 -18.07 8.31
N ARG A 186 -27.22 -17.25 9.17
CA ARG A 186 -26.76 -17.70 10.50
C ARG A 186 -27.96 -18.07 11.36
N THR A 187 -27.84 -19.17 12.10
CA THR A 187 -28.93 -19.67 12.97
C THR A 187 -29.23 -18.71 14.13
N ARG A 188 -28.25 -17.92 14.56
CA ARG A 188 -28.43 -16.83 15.54
C ARG A 188 -27.66 -15.58 15.10
N PRO A 189 -28.05 -14.37 15.60
CA PRO A 189 -27.31 -13.15 15.36
C PRO A 189 -25.84 -13.25 15.79
N SER A 190 -24.93 -12.67 15.02
CA SER A 190 -23.53 -12.55 15.42
C SER A 190 -23.39 -11.62 16.62
N ARG A 191 -22.38 -11.88 17.46
CA ARG A 191 -22.02 -10.97 18.56
C ARG A 191 -20.85 -10.11 18.10
N PRO A 192 -20.93 -8.78 18.28
CA PRO A 192 -19.86 -7.88 17.87
C PRO A 192 -18.59 -8.12 18.68
N VAL A 193 -17.46 -7.68 18.13
CA VAL A 193 -16.16 -7.70 18.82
C VAL A 193 -16.20 -6.84 20.09
N THR A 194 -15.57 -7.32 21.16
CA THR A 194 -15.35 -6.57 22.41
C THR A 194 -13.91 -6.77 22.89
N PRO A 195 -13.35 -5.88 23.73
CA PRO A 195 -11.99 -6.06 24.25
C PRO A 195 -11.80 -7.46 24.88
N GLY A 196 -10.81 -8.22 24.38
CA GLY A 196 -10.55 -9.59 24.82
C GLY A 196 -11.47 -10.67 24.26
N ARG A 197 -12.44 -10.33 23.39
CA ARG A 197 -13.32 -11.30 22.72
C ARG A 197 -13.51 -10.97 21.24
N PRO A 198 -13.11 -11.87 20.32
CA PRO A 198 -13.36 -11.68 18.90
C PRO A 198 -14.88 -11.68 18.61
N GLU A 199 -15.26 -11.19 17.43
CA GLU A 199 -16.61 -11.40 16.91
C GLU A 199 -16.93 -12.91 16.93
N THR A 200 -18.12 -13.27 17.40
CA THR A 200 -18.56 -14.67 17.39
C THR A 200 -19.74 -14.85 16.45
N GLN A 201 -19.61 -15.78 15.50
CA GLN A 201 -20.69 -16.22 14.63
C GLN A 201 -21.02 -17.69 14.96
N THR A 202 -22.29 -18.09 14.81
CA THR A 202 -22.64 -19.50 14.93
C THR A 202 -22.00 -20.28 13.79
N HIS A 203 -21.40 -21.43 14.13
CA HIS A 203 -20.89 -22.37 13.14
C HIS A 203 -22.04 -22.86 12.25
N ASP A 204 -23.20 -23.16 12.84
CA ASP A 204 -24.34 -23.68 12.12
C ASP A 204 -25.05 -22.60 11.31
N TYR A 205 -25.55 -23.01 10.15
CA TYR A 205 -26.23 -22.16 9.18
C TYR A 205 -27.44 -22.87 8.58
N VAL A 206 -28.44 -22.10 8.15
CA VAL A 206 -29.54 -22.59 7.33
C VAL A 206 -29.20 -22.31 5.87
N ARG A 207 -29.27 -23.34 5.03
CA ARG A 207 -29.00 -23.27 3.59
C ARG A 207 -30.32 -23.06 2.84
N HIS A 208 -30.44 -21.94 2.12
CA HIS A 208 -31.60 -21.63 1.29
C HIS A 208 -31.38 -21.95 -0.21
N GLY A 209 -30.38 -22.79 -0.51
CA GLY A 209 -29.98 -23.12 -1.87
C GLY A 209 -28.85 -22.24 -2.39
N THR A 210 -28.71 -22.21 -3.71
CA THR A 210 -27.74 -21.38 -4.44
C THR A 210 -28.49 -20.45 -5.41
N THR A 211 -27.93 -19.26 -5.64
CA THR A 211 -28.41 -18.34 -6.66
C THR A 211 -27.25 -17.85 -7.51
N THR A 212 -27.58 -17.30 -8.67
CA THR A 212 -26.63 -16.69 -9.60
C THR A 212 -27.06 -15.25 -9.79
N LEU A 213 -26.16 -14.31 -9.55
CA LEU A 213 -26.38 -12.90 -9.84
C LEU A 213 -25.79 -12.59 -11.22
N PHE A 214 -26.63 -12.12 -12.13
CA PHE A 214 -26.18 -11.41 -13.33
C PHE A 214 -26.24 -9.91 -13.05
N ALA A 215 -25.16 -9.18 -13.34
CA ALA A 215 -25.08 -7.75 -13.13
C ALA A 215 -24.50 -7.05 -14.35
N ALA A 216 -25.05 -5.89 -14.68
CA ALA A 216 -24.56 -5.00 -15.71
C ALA A 216 -24.32 -3.63 -15.07
N LEU A 217 -23.07 -3.20 -15.03
CA LEU A 217 -22.66 -1.89 -14.57
C LEU A 217 -22.65 -0.92 -15.76
N ASP A 218 -23.43 0.15 -15.68
CA ASP A 218 -23.27 1.31 -16.56
C ASP A 218 -21.97 2.02 -16.20
N VAL A 219 -21.04 2.07 -17.16
CA VAL A 219 -19.71 2.63 -16.97
C VAL A 219 -19.73 4.14 -16.76
N LEU A 220 -20.68 4.84 -17.39
CA LEU A 220 -20.77 6.29 -17.32
C LEU A 220 -21.55 6.75 -16.09
N GLU A 221 -22.68 6.10 -15.80
CA GLU A 221 -23.57 6.50 -14.71
C GLU A 221 -23.22 5.83 -13.36
N GLY A 222 -22.49 4.72 -13.39
CA GLY A 222 -22.18 3.92 -12.19
C GLY A 222 -23.39 3.17 -11.62
N THR A 223 -24.49 3.07 -12.37
CA THR A 223 -25.70 2.34 -11.98
C THR A 223 -25.56 0.85 -12.31
N VAL A 224 -26.20 -0.02 -11.51
CA VAL A 224 -26.13 -1.47 -11.70
C VAL A 224 -27.52 -2.03 -11.95
N ILE A 225 -27.69 -2.68 -13.10
CA ILE A 225 -28.86 -3.49 -13.41
C ILE A 225 -28.52 -4.93 -13.01
N GLY A 226 -29.15 -5.43 -11.96
CA GLY A 226 -28.89 -6.75 -11.40
C GLY A 226 -30.11 -7.65 -11.42
N ARG A 227 -29.90 -8.95 -11.66
CA ARG A 227 -30.96 -9.96 -11.56
C ARG A 227 -30.43 -11.28 -10.98
N CYS A 228 -31.04 -11.73 -9.88
CA CYS A 228 -30.79 -13.05 -9.33
C CYS A 228 -31.64 -14.11 -10.07
N MET A 229 -31.02 -15.20 -10.46
CA MET A 229 -31.67 -16.38 -11.06
C MET A 229 -31.24 -17.67 -10.36
N GLN A 230 -32.07 -18.70 -10.46
CA GLN A 230 -31.82 -20.01 -9.82
C GLN A 230 -30.77 -20.86 -10.55
N ARG A 231 -30.52 -20.57 -11.82
CA ARG A 231 -29.62 -21.34 -12.68
C ARG A 231 -28.62 -20.40 -13.36
N HIS A 232 -27.54 -20.97 -13.86
CA HIS A 232 -26.52 -20.28 -14.66
C HIS A 232 -26.35 -21.04 -15.97
N ARG A 233 -27.19 -20.73 -16.96
CA ARG A 233 -27.11 -21.29 -18.32
C ARG A 233 -27.33 -20.18 -19.33
N HIS A 234 -27.11 -20.50 -20.60
CA HIS A 234 -27.30 -19.57 -21.70
C HIS A 234 -28.72 -18.94 -21.75
N GLY A 235 -29.77 -19.72 -21.45
CA GLY A 235 -31.14 -19.22 -21.44
C GLY A 235 -31.39 -18.16 -20.36
N GLU A 236 -30.83 -18.34 -19.18
CA GLU A 236 -30.83 -17.33 -18.12
C GLU A 236 -30.10 -16.06 -18.55
N PHE A 237 -28.95 -16.20 -19.23
CA PHE A 237 -28.18 -15.08 -19.75
C PHE A 237 -28.96 -14.27 -20.80
N LEU A 238 -29.62 -14.93 -21.77
CA LEU A 238 -30.49 -14.25 -22.74
C LEU A 238 -31.64 -13.48 -22.06
N ARG A 239 -32.27 -14.06 -21.03
CA ARG A 239 -33.31 -13.34 -20.26
C ARG A 239 -32.75 -12.10 -19.56
N PHE A 240 -31.49 -12.14 -19.15
CA PHE A 240 -30.83 -10.98 -18.57
C PHE A 240 -30.55 -9.90 -19.63
N LEU A 241 -30.07 -10.29 -20.82
CA LEU A 241 -29.89 -9.35 -21.95
C LEU A 241 -31.21 -8.67 -22.33
N ASN A 242 -32.33 -9.40 -22.37
CA ASN A 242 -33.65 -8.81 -22.61
C ASN A 242 -34.07 -7.83 -21.49
N THR A 243 -33.62 -8.06 -20.25
CA THR A 243 -33.87 -7.14 -19.14
C THR A 243 -33.08 -5.84 -19.32
N ILE A 244 -31.84 -5.94 -19.81
CA ILE A 244 -31.00 -4.78 -20.15
C ILE A 244 -31.61 -4.00 -21.31
N GLU A 245 -31.98 -4.68 -22.40
CA GLU A 245 -32.57 -4.04 -23.58
C GLU A 245 -33.84 -3.25 -23.23
N ALA A 246 -34.69 -3.82 -22.36
CA ALA A 246 -35.90 -3.13 -21.89
C ALA A 246 -35.62 -1.94 -20.96
N ALA A 247 -34.47 -1.91 -20.28
CA ALA A 247 -34.09 -0.85 -19.37
C ALA A 247 -33.37 0.32 -20.07
N VAL A 248 -32.73 0.06 -21.21
CA VAL A 248 -32.00 1.08 -21.98
C VAL A 248 -32.97 1.90 -22.86
N PRO A 249 -32.82 3.24 -22.93
CA PRO A 249 -33.64 4.07 -23.81
C PRO A 249 -33.55 3.66 -25.28
N ALA A 250 -34.70 3.62 -25.95
CA ALA A 250 -34.79 3.26 -27.36
C ALA A 250 -33.91 4.15 -28.26
N GLY A 251 -33.30 3.55 -29.29
CA GLY A 251 -32.44 4.25 -30.26
C GLY A 251 -31.00 4.46 -29.81
N LYS A 252 -30.61 3.99 -28.61
CA LYS A 252 -29.21 3.98 -28.15
C LYS A 252 -28.50 2.69 -28.61
N LEU A 253 -27.23 2.83 -29.00
CA LEU A 253 -26.36 1.67 -29.21
C LEU A 253 -25.89 1.14 -27.85
N ILE A 254 -25.87 -0.18 -27.68
CA ILE A 254 -25.39 -0.84 -26.46
C ILE A 254 -24.06 -1.51 -26.76
N HIS A 255 -22.99 -1.06 -26.10
CA HIS A 255 -21.71 -1.75 -26.05
C HIS A 255 -21.67 -2.61 -24.80
N VAL A 256 -21.44 -3.90 -24.97
CA VAL A 256 -21.39 -4.86 -23.87
C VAL A 256 -19.96 -5.37 -23.74
N ILE A 257 -19.38 -5.15 -22.56
CA ILE A 257 -18.07 -5.70 -22.17
C ILE A 257 -18.36 -6.96 -21.34
N LEU A 258 -17.82 -8.09 -21.78
CA LEU A 258 -18.04 -9.42 -21.20
C LEU A 258 -16.69 -10.14 -21.09
N ASP A 259 -16.56 -11.00 -20.09
CA ASP A 259 -15.46 -11.97 -20.07
C ASP A 259 -15.76 -13.15 -21.03
N ASN A 260 -14.74 -13.95 -21.34
CA ASN A 260 -14.87 -15.07 -22.29
C ASN A 260 -15.33 -16.35 -21.58
N TYR A 261 -16.37 -16.27 -20.75
CA TYR A 261 -16.89 -17.44 -20.04
C TYR A 261 -17.81 -18.29 -20.93
N ALA A 262 -17.83 -19.61 -20.71
CA ALA A 262 -18.47 -20.58 -21.61
C ALA A 262 -20.00 -20.39 -21.79
N THR A 263 -20.70 -19.75 -20.85
CA THR A 263 -22.13 -19.45 -20.98
C THR A 263 -22.42 -18.29 -21.94
N HIS A 264 -21.40 -17.49 -22.28
CA HIS A 264 -21.48 -16.39 -23.24
C HIS A 264 -21.23 -16.84 -24.69
N THR A 265 -20.71 -18.05 -24.89
CA THR A 265 -20.31 -18.55 -26.20
C THR A 265 -21.21 -19.70 -26.65
N VAL A 266 -21.82 -19.57 -27.82
CA VAL A 266 -22.55 -20.66 -28.49
C VAL A 266 -21.79 -21.03 -29.76
N MET A 267 -21.40 -22.30 -29.87
CA MET A 267 -21.02 -22.88 -31.17
C MET A 267 -22.30 -23.10 -31.99
N VAL A 268 -22.61 -22.18 -32.90
CA VAL A 268 -23.64 -22.42 -33.92
C VAL A 268 -22.97 -23.21 -35.05
N GLY A 269 -23.29 -24.50 -35.14
CA GLY A 269 -22.89 -25.35 -36.26
C GLY A 269 -23.64 -24.97 -37.54
N GLY A 270 -22.88 -24.77 -38.62
CA GLY A 270 -23.40 -24.63 -39.99
C GLY A 270 -23.77 -23.19 -40.37
N SER A 271 -22.99 -22.62 -41.29
CA SER A 271 -23.31 -21.43 -42.08
C SER A 271 -23.48 -20.13 -41.28
N SER A 272 -22.38 -19.38 -41.15
CA SER A 272 -22.32 -18.08 -40.48
C SER A 272 -23.01 -16.97 -41.28
N GLU A 273 -24.34 -16.90 -41.24
CA GLU A 273 -25.08 -15.69 -41.60
C GLU A 273 -26.38 -15.61 -40.78
N ALA A 274 -26.33 -14.88 -39.67
CA ALA A 274 -27.51 -14.48 -38.90
C ALA A 274 -27.31 -13.05 -38.37
N GLY A 275 -27.75 -12.07 -39.17
CA GLY A 275 -28.83 -11.17 -38.78
C GLY A 275 -28.73 -10.33 -37.49
N LEU A 276 -27.55 -9.88 -37.09
CA LEU A 276 -27.39 -8.63 -36.36
C LEU A 276 -26.03 -8.07 -36.74
N ARG A 277 -25.95 -6.86 -37.29
CA ARG A 277 -24.69 -6.23 -37.70
C ARG A 277 -23.69 -6.35 -36.55
N ARG A 278 -22.68 -7.22 -36.74
CA ARG A 278 -21.62 -7.46 -35.77
C ARG A 278 -20.96 -6.12 -35.40
N PRO A 279 -20.99 -5.67 -34.13
CA PRO A 279 -20.02 -4.68 -33.69
C PRO A 279 -18.62 -5.30 -33.79
N ARG A 280 -17.65 -4.53 -34.30
CA ARG A 280 -16.30 -4.96 -34.68
C ARG A 280 -15.38 -5.41 -33.53
N SER A 281 -15.89 -5.65 -32.33
CA SER A 281 -15.05 -5.93 -31.16
C SER A 281 -15.72 -6.93 -30.21
N GLN A 282 -15.59 -8.22 -30.50
CA GLN A 282 -15.62 -9.25 -29.44
C GLN A 282 -14.19 -9.43 -28.96
N ALA A 283 -13.86 -8.75 -27.87
CA ALA A 283 -12.59 -8.87 -27.17
C ALA A 283 -12.88 -9.51 -25.80
N GLY A 284 -12.61 -10.80 -25.68
CA GLY A 284 -12.58 -11.50 -24.40
C GLY A 284 -11.15 -11.53 -23.86
N LEU A 285 -11.00 -11.30 -22.55
CA LEU A 285 -9.75 -11.42 -21.79
C LEU A 285 -9.51 -12.84 -21.26
#